data_AF-A0A1I0IYE6-F1
#
_entry.id   AF-A0A1I0IYE6-F1
#
_cell.length_a   1.000
_cell.length_b   1.000
_cell.length_c   1.000
_cell.angle_alpha   90.00
_cell.angle_beta   90.00
_cell.angle_gamma   90.00
#
_symmetry.space_group_name_H-M   'P 1'
#
loop_
_entity.id
_entity.type
_entity.pdbx_description
1 polymer ?
#
loop_
_entity_poly.entity_id
_entity_poly.type
_entity_poly.pdbx_seq_one_letter_code
_entity_poly.pdbx_strand_id
1 'polypeptide(L)'
;MSDYNDGKWHGWNGGECPVHDKSTVQTRHLHTHESHHSSAYNTWRCENEQKAGWFNPSCWDWSQPHEANPIVAFRVVKEHREPREFWVVGDCAYGSRAEAAKYSSLFQKARPIVHVREVIEE
;
A
#
# COMPACT_ATOMS: atom_id res chain seq x y z
N MET A 1 4.59 2.68 -13.41
CA MET A 1 3.89 2.04 -12.29
C MET A 1 2.68 2.90 -11.99
N SER A 2 1.47 2.35 -12.05
CA SER A 2 0.25 3.13 -11.81
C SER A 2 0.15 3.47 -10.33
N ASP A 3 -0.14 4.73 -10.02
CA ASP A 3 -0.42 5.15 -8.64
C ASP A 3 -1.87 4.79 -8.29
N TYR A 4 -2.04 3.79 -7.42
CA TYR A 4 -3.35 3.33 -6.95
C TYR A 4 -3.83 4.04 -5.68
N ASN A 5 -3.03 4.97 -5.15
CA ASN A 5 -3.30 5.69 -3.90
C ASN A 5 -4.18 6.93 -4.11
N ASP A 6 -5.15 6.86 -5.02
CA ASP A 6 -6.06 7.96 -5.37
C ASP A 6 -7.46 7.81 -4.77
N GLY A 7 -7.69 6.75 -3.99
CA GLY A 7 -8.98 6.43 -3.35
C GLY A 7 -10.06 5.95 -4.32
N LYS A 8 -9.75 5.80 -5.61
CA LYS A 8 -10.70 5.35 -6.64
C LYS A 8 -10.66 3.84 -6.80
N TRP A 9 -11.75 3.31 -7.35
CA TRP A 9 -11.83 1.90 -7.73
C TRP A 9 -11.08 1.65 -9.02
N HIS A 10 -10.19 0.67 -9.00
CA HIS A 10 -9.42 0.20 -10.14
C HIS A 10 -9.85 -1.22 -10.47
N GLY A 11 -10.18 -1.45 -11.75
CA GLY A 11 -10.42 -2.80 -12.25
C GLY A 11 -9.14 -3.63 -12.17
N TRP A 12 -9.26 -4.89 -11.78
CA TRP A 12 -8.15 -5.82 -11.69
C TRP A 12 -8.42 -7.03 -12.57
N ASN A 13 -7.42 -7.42 -13.36
CA ASN A 13 -7.53 -8.50 -14.36
C ASN A 13 -6.68 -9.73 -13.98
N GLY A 14 -6.28 -9.84 -12.72
CA GLY A 14 -5.39 -10.89 -12.24
C GLY A 14 -3.90 -10.52 -12.32
N GLY A 15 -3.10 -11.24 -11.53
CA GLY A 15 -1.64 -11.13 -11.48
C GLY A 15 -1.12 -10.98 -10.05
N GLU A 16 0.13 -10.55 -9.91
CA GLU A 16 0.68 -10.21 -8.58
C GLU A 16 -0.05 -9.01 -7.98
N CYS A 17 -0.21 -9.01 -6.65
CA CYS A 17 -0.83 -7.90 -5.93
C CYS A 17 -0.11 -6.58 -6.29
N PRO A 18 -0.82 -5.57 -6.84
CA PRO A 18 -0.21 -4.36 -7.37
C PRO A 18 0.15 -3.32 -6.30
N VAL A 19 -0.17 -3.59 -5.04
CA VAL A 19 0.02 -2.67 -3.91
C VAL A 19 0.78 -3.37 -2.79
N HIS A 20 1.44 -2.57 -1.93
CA HIS A 20 2.17 -3.10 -0.79
C HIS A 20 1.24 -3.89 0.14
N ASP A 21 1.70 -5.06 0.61
CA ASP A 21 0.95 -6.01 1.45
C ASP A 21 0.33 -5.38 2.73
N LYS A 22 1.01 -4.39 3.33
CA LYS A 22 0.57 -3.63 4.50
C LYS A 22 -0.36 -2.45 4.18
N SER A 23 -0.64 -2.18 2.90
CA SER A 23 -1.64 -1.17 2.52
C SER A 23 -3.03 -1.69 2.86
N THR A 24 -3.90 -0.82 3.36
CA THR A 24 -5.30 -1.15 3.56
C THR A 24 -6.06 -0.90 2.26
N VAL A 25 -6.77 -1.92 1.79
CA VAL A 25 -7.57 -1.89 0.58
C VAL A 25 -9.00 -2.29 0.87
N GLN A 26 -9.91 -1.88 -0.02
CA GLN A 26 -11.21 -2.51 -0.18
C GLN A 26 -11.24 -3.24 -1.50
N THR A 27 -11.89 -4.39 -1.53
CA THR A 27 -11.97 -5.26 -2.71
C THR A 27 -13.41 -5.52 -3.12
N ARG A 28 -13.59 -5.78 -4.41
CA ARG A 28 -14.81 -6.36 -4.97
C ARG A 28 -14.46 -7.71 -5.55
N HIS A 29 -15.26 -8.70 -5.19
CA HIS A 29 -15.09 -10.06 -5.65
C HIS A 29 -16.19 -10.42 -6.64
N LEU A 30 -15.85 -11.24 -7.64
CA LEU A 30 -16.85 -11.90 -8.46
C LEU A 30 -17.33 -13.14 -7.71
N HIS A 31 -18.54 -13.10 -7.17
CA HIS A 31 -19.13 -14.27 -6.53
C HIS A 31 -20.04 -15.00 -7.52
N THR A 32 -19.61 -16.18 -7.94
CA THR A 32 -20.46 -17.13 -8.68
C THR A 32 -21.16 -18.04 -7.69
N HIS A 33 -22.45 -17.81 -7.46
CA HIS A 33 -23.28 -18.77 -6.72
C HIS A 33 -23.57 -19.97 -7.64
N GLU A 34 -23.05 -21.15 -7.29
CA GLU A 34 -23.56 -22.41 -7.82
C GLU A 34 -24.85 -22.78 -7.09
N SER A 35 -25.95 -22.07 -7.37
CA SER A 35 -27.27 -22.58 -6.99
C SER A 35 -27.68 -23.63 -8.01
N HIS A 36 -27.81 -24.88 -7.57
CA HIS A 36 -28.33 -26.04 -8.33
C HIS A 36 -29.74 -25.85 -8.96
N HIS A 37 -30.32 -24.66 -8.87
CA HIS A 37 -31.55 -24.29 -9.56
C HIS A 37 -31.38 -22.89 -10.18
N SER A 38 -31.38 -22.86 -11.51
CA SER A 38 -31.76 -21.77 -12.40
C SER A 38 -31.31 -20.33 -12.06
N SER A 39 -30.43 -19.79 -12.93
CA SER A 39 -29.93 -18.42 -13.02
C SER A 39 -28.79 -18.04 -12.06
N ALA A 40 -27.56 -18.18 -12.55
CA ALA A 40 -26.40 -17.56 -11.94
C ALA A 40 -26.55 -16.03 -11.98
N TYR A 41 -26.70 -15.40 -10.81
CA TYR A 41 -26.59 -13.95 -10.67
C TYR A 41 -25.24 -13.63 -10.02
N ASN A 42 -24.44 -12.80 -10.68
CA ASN A 42 -23.21 -12.28 -10.10
C ASN A 42 -23.58 -11.28 -8.99
N THR A 43 -23.21 -11.57 -7.74
CA THR A 43 -23.35 -10.60 -6.65
C THR A 43 -22.01 -9.95 -6.35
N TRP A 44 -22.01 -8.62 -6.23
CA TRP A 44 -20.82 -7.86 -5.83
C TRP A 44 -20.78 -7.81 -4.32
N ARG A 45 -19.92 -8.61 -3.68
CA ARG A 45 -19.58 -8.38 -2.28
C ARG A 45 -18.43 -7.38 -2.22
N CYS A 46 -18.65 -6.26 -1.55
CA CYS A 46 -17.57 -5.43 -1.06
C CYS A 46 -17.10 -6.07 0.24
N GLU A 47 -15.82 -6.43 0.32
CA GLU A 47 -15.24 -6.78 1.61
C GLU A 47 -14.90 -5.51 2.39
N ASN A 48 -14.88 -5.63 3.71
CA ASN A 48 -14.45 -4.57 4.61
C ASN A 48 -12.97 -4.21 4.31
N GLU A 49 -12.53 -3.08 4.87
CA GLU A 49 -11.13 -2.67 4.80
C GLU A 49 -10.21 -3.75 5.37
N GLN A 50 -9.30 -4.25 4.54
CA GLN A 50 -8.35 -5.30 4.90
C GLN A 50 -6.96 -4.96 4.37
N LYS A 51 -5.93 -5.52 5.00
CA LYS A 51 -4.56 -5.41 4.49
C LYS A 51 -4.43 -6.19 3.18
N ALA A 52 -3.76 -5.63 2.18
CA ALA A 52 -3.63 -6.24 0.86
C ALA A 52 -2.98 -7.64 0.91
N GLY A 53 -2.06 -7.84 1.85
CA GLY A 53 -1.41 -9.13 2.11
C GLY A 53 -2.23 -10.13 2.93
N TRP A 54 -3.39 -9.72 3.46
CA TRP A 54 -4.30 -10.65 4.13
C TRP A 54 -5.07 -11.53 3.15
N PHE A 55 -5.30 -11.02 1.94
CA PHE A 55 -5.86 -11.81 0.85
C PHE A 55 -4.88 -12.89 0.43
N ASN A 56 -5.40 -14.11 0.20
CA ASN A 56 -4.61 -15.18 -0.40
C ASN A 56 -4.03 -14.67 -1.74
N PRO A 57 -2.75 -14.93 -2.05
CA PRO A 57 -2.20 -14.63 -3.38
C PRO A 57 -3.09 -15.10 -4.54
N SER A 58 -3.83 -16.20 -4.37
CA SER A 58 -4.80 -16.69 -5.36
C SER A 58 -6.01 -15.79 -5.58
N CYS A 59 -6.35 -14.88 -4.67
CA CYS A 59 -7.40 -13.89 -4.87
C CYS A 59 -6.97 -12.77 -5.83
N TRP A 60 -5.68 -12.46 -5.86
CA TRP A 60 -5.07 -11.49 -6.77
C TRP A 60 -4.68 -12.12 -8.10
N ASP A 61 -4.27 -13.39 -8.09
CA ASP A 61 -3.83 -14.14 -9.25
C ASP A 61 -4.94 -15.03 -9.83
N TRP A 62 -5.53 -14.58 -10.93
CA TRP A 62 -6.59 -15.32 -11.62
C TRP A 62 -6.09 -16.57 -12.36
N SER A 63 -4.77 -16.81 -12.44
CA SER A 63 -4.22 -18.02 -13.03
C SER A 63 -4.33 -19.25 -12.11
N GLN A 64 -4.69 -19.04 -10.84
CA GLN A 64 -4.91 -20.10 -9.86
C GLN A 64 -6.31 -20.72 -10.04
N PRO A 65 -6.46 -22.06 -9.99
CA PRO A 65 -7.72 -22.72 -10.29
C PRO A 65 -8.86 -22.38 -9.29
N HIS A 66 -9.82 -21.62 -9.80
CA HIS A 66 -11.28 -21.55 -9.60
C HIS A 66 -11.96 -21.62 -8.21
N GLU A 67 -11.28 -21.81 -7.08
CA GLU A 67 -11.96 -21.87 -5.77
C GLU A 67 -11.98 -20.54 -4.98
N ALA A 68 -11.23 -19.53 -5.43
CA ALA A 68 -11.18 -18.24 -4.77
C ALA A 68 -12.05 -17.24 -5.53
N ASN A 69 -13.08 -16.67 -4.89
CA ASN A 69 -13.84 -15.54 -5.42
C ASN A 69 -12.85 -14.44 -5.89
N PRO A 70 -12.60 -14.25 -7.20
CA PRO A 70 -11.45 -13.46 -7.64
C PRO A 70 -11.69 -11.98 -7.40
N ILE A 71 -10.65 -11.25 -7.01
CA ILE A 71 -10.70 -9.78 -6.90
C ILE A 71 -10.79 -9.21 -8.31
N VAL A 72 -11.87 -8.50 -8.59
CA VAL A 72 -12.17 -7.86 -9.89
C VAL A 72 -12.02 -6.35 -9.85
N ALA A 73 -12.03 -5.77 -8.66
CA ALA A 73 -11.64 -4.38 -8.46
C ALA A 73 -11.14 -4.18 -7.04
N PHE A 74 -10.26 -3.21 -6.86
CA PHE A 74 -9.80 -2.77 -5.55
C PHE A 74 -9.67 -1.25 -5.49
N ARG A 75 -9.60 -0.70 -4.29
CA ARG A 75 -9.14 0.67 -4.05
C ARG A 75 -8.27 0.72 -2.81
N VAL A 76 -7.24 1.55 -2.83
CA VAL A 76 -6.42 1.81 -1.64
C VAL A 76 -7.16 2.80 -0.75
N VAL A 77 -7.42 2.38 0.48
CA VAL A 77 -7.99 3.26 1.52
C VAL A 77 -6.88 3.89 2.35
N LYS A 78 -5.82 3.13 2.64
CA LYS A 78 -4.65 3.62 3.35
C LYS A 78 -3.39 3.02 2.74
N GLU A 79 -2.59 3.86 2.09
CA GLU A 79 -1.28 3.49 1.57
C GLU A 79 -0.34 3.11 2.71
N HIS A 80 0.39 2.01 2.57
CA HIS A 80 1.54 1.77 3.44
C HIS A 80 2.73 2.60 2.98
N ARG A 81 3.27 3.40 3.89
CA ARG A 81 4.53 4.13 3.71
C ARG A 81 5.51 3.69 4.78
N GLU A 82 6.77 3.58 4.41
CA GLU A 82 7.84 3.36 5.39
C GLU A 82 8.25 4.69 6.02
N PRO A 83 8.49 4.74 7.34
CA PRO A 83 9.02 5.92 8.01
C PRO A 83 10.30 6.41 7.35
N ARG A 84 10.34 7.67 6.94
CA ARG A 84 11.59 8.28 6.44
C ARG A 84 12.48 8.66 7.62
N GLU A 85 13.78 8.43 7.46
CA GLU A 85 14.81 8.85 8.41
C GLU A 85 15.73 9.85 7.73
N PHE A 86 15.98 10.98 8.39
CA PHE A 86 16.86 12.02 7.89
C PHE A 86 17.48 12.84 9.02
N TRP A 87 18.48 13.64 8.68
CA TRP A 87 19.24 14.46 9.61
C TRP A 87 19.02 15.94 9.32
N VAL A 88 18.75 16.74 10.33
CA VAL A 88 18.47 18.18 10.20
C VAL A 88 19.59 19.00 10.81
N VAL A 89 20.06 20.01 10.08
CA VAL A 89 21.03 21.00 10.56
C VAL A 89 20.57 22.39 10.13
N GLY A 90 20.09 23.19 11.08
CA GLY A 90 19.42 24.45 10.76
C GLY A 90 18.10 24.18 10.02
N ASP A 91 17.99 24.70 8.79
CA ASP A 91 16.84 24.63 7.89
C ASP A 91 17.00 23.62 6.75
N CYS A 92 18.06 22.80 6.78
CA CYS A 92 18.35 21.79 5.76
C CYS A 92 18.19 20.36 6.29
N ALA A 93 17.71 19.46 5.43
CA ALA A 93 17.58 18.02 5.68
C ALA A 93 18.58 17.22 4.82
N TYR A 94 19.15 16.15 5.39
CA TYR A 94 20.18 15.31 4.78
C TYR A 94 19.83 13.84 4.90
N GLY A 95 20.15 13.06 3.88
CA GLY A 95 19.93 11.60 3.88
C GLY A 95 20.87 10.84 4.81
N SER A 96 21.97 11.47 5.25
CA SER A 96 22.94 10.82 6.13
C SER A 96 23.52 11.76 7.19
N ARG A 97 23.92 11.17 8.33
CA ARG A 97 24.60 11.91 9.41
C ARG A 97 25.92 12.52 8.94
N ALA A 98 26.63 11.83 8.04
CA ALA A 98 27.92 12.28 7.53
C ALA A 98 27.80 13.57 6.72
N GLU A 99 26.76 13.69 5.88
CA GLU A 99 26.48 14.91 5.12
C GLU A 99 26.06 16.06 6.04
N ALA A 100 25.18 15.78 7.01
CA ALA A 100 24.79 16.74 8.03
C ALA A 100 26.00 17.27 8.83
N ALA A 101 26.94 16.38 9.19
CA ALA A 101 28.15 16.74 9.92
C ALA A 101 29.08 17.65 9.10
N LYS A 102 29.26 17.38 7.80
CA LYS A 102 30.02 18.25 6.90
C LYS A 102 29.43 19.66 6.91
N TYR A 103 28.11 19.79 6.75
CA TYR A 103 27.44 21.09 6.75
C TYR A 103 27.52 21.82 8.09
N SER A 104 27.31 21.11 9.21
CA SER A 104 27.42 21.71 10.56
C SER A 104 28.80 22.33 10.81
N SER A 105 29.87 21.70 10.29
CA SER A 105 31.25 22.17 10.45
C SER A 105 31.60 23.45 9.67
N LEU A 106 30.77 23.85 8.70
CA LEU A 106 30.99 25.06 7.90
C LEU A 106 30.71 26.36 8.68
N PHE A 107 30.03 26.29 9.82
CA PHE A 107 29.70 27.46 10.62
C PHE A 107 30.77 27.73 11.68
N GLN A 108 31.05 29.01 11.96
CA GLN A 108 31.98 29.43 13.02
C GLN A 108 31.65 28.81 14.39
N LYS A 109 30.37 28.52 14.64
CA LYS A 109 29.88 27.72 15.76
C LYS A 109 29.08 26.55 15.20
N ALA A 110 29.52 25.33 15.48
CA ALA A 110 28.86 24.12 15.01
C ALA A 110 27.37 24.11 15.39
N ARG A 111 26.51 23.86 14.41
CA ARG A 111 25.06 23.75 14.62
C ARG A 111 24.71 22.34 15.12
N PRO A 112 23.70 22.20 16.00
CA PRO A 112 23.25 20.88 16.43
C PRO A 112 22.76 20.07 15.24
N ILE A 113 23.03 18.77 15.27
CA ILE A 113 22.55 17.80 14.29
C ILE A 113 21.42 17.02 14.95
N VAL A 114 20.23 17.10 14.38
CA VAL A 114 19.03 16.43 14.89
C VAL A 114 18.72 15.22 14.02
N HIS A 115 18.53 14.06 14.64
CA HIS A 115 17.99 12.89 13.95
C HIS A 115 16.46 13.00 13.95
N VAL A 116 15.85 12.92 12.77
CA VAL A 116 14.40 12.93 12.61
C VAL A 116 13.98 11.63 11.98
N ARG A 117 13.04 10.95 12.63
CA ARG A 117 12.33 9.80 12.10
C ARG A 117 10.86 10.17 12.02
N GLU A 118 10.28 10.01 10.85
CA GLU A 118 8.84 10.20 10.70
C GLU A 118 8.06 9.19 11.53
N VAL A 119 6.99 9.65 12.16
CA VAL A 119 6.03 8.78 12.84
C VAL A 119 4.80 8.72 11.96
N ILE A 120 4.47 7.53 11.47
CA ILE A 120 3.30 7.29 10.63
C ILE A 120 2.22 6.71 11.54
N GLU A 121 1.06 7.37 11.61
CA GLU A 121 -0.08 6.92 12.39
C GLU A 121 -0.72 5.68 11.73
N GLU A 122 -1.05 4.66 12.52
CA GLU A 122 -1.66 3.38 12.09
C GLU A 122 -3.14 3.45 11.76
#